data_AF-A0AAV3XWE2-F1
#
_entry.id   AF-A0AAV3XWE2-F1
#
_cell.length_a   1.000
_cell.length_b   1.000
_cell.length_c   1.000
_cell.angle_alpha   90.00
_cell.angle_beta   90.00
_cell.angle_gamma   90.00
#
_symmetry.space_group_name_H-M   'P 1'
#
loop_
_entity.id
_entity.type
_entity.pdbx_description
1 polymer ?
#
loop_
_entity_poly.entity_id
_entity_poly.type
_entity_poly.pdbx_seq_one_letter_code
_entity_poly.pdbx_strand_id
1 'polypeptide(L)'
;MLIRHHKFDITLNYKEGKNMLISDQLSRAYLKEKNVVDEQIEKDIHQIRDSWNVKDYKLKQIEAETSRDIDMQDLKKQILEGFPAKRNNLRRNLHEFFTNSEELSIQGNLILKVQRL
;
A
#
# COMPACT_ATOMS: atom_id res chain seq x y z
N MET A 1 21.39 19.30 7.44
CA MET A 1 20.05 18.73 7.68
C MET A 1 19.20 19.05 6.46
N LEU A 2 18.81 18.04 5.67
CA LEU A 2 18.01 18.19 4.46
C LEU A 2 16.54 18.01 4.81
N ILE A 3 15.79 19.11 4.87
CA ILE A 3 14.35 19.07 5.16
C ILE A 3 13.63 18.87 3.82
N ARG A 4 12.95 17.73 3.67
CA ARG A 4 12.05 17.43 2.56
C ARG A 4 10.90 18.44 2.56
N HIS A 5 10.48 18.88 1.38
CA HIS A 5 9.33 19.77 1.18
C HIS A 5 8.06 19.09 1.73
N HIS A 6 7.56 19.54 2.88
CA HIS A 6 6.28 19.08 3.41
C HIS A 6 5.15 19.81 2.67
N LYS A 7 4.02 19.14 2.44
CA LYS A 7 2.81 19.68 1.77
C LYS A 7 2.13 20.85 2.54
N PHE A 8 2.72 21.32 3.62
CA PHE A 8 2.14 22.32 4.53
C PHE A 8 3.12 23.47 4.72
N ASP A 9 2.63 24.69 4.67
CA ASP A 9 3.38 25.88 5.10
C ASP A 9 3.51 25.85 6.61
N ILE A 10 4.66 25.38 7.10
CA ILE A 10 4.95 25.29 8.53
C ILE A 10 5.86 26.45 8.92
N THR A 11 5.41 27.29 9.86
CA THR A 11 6.24 28.31 10.49
C THR A 11 6.89 27.73 11.74
N LEU A 12 8.19 27.45 11.67
CA LEU A 12 8.95 26.93 12.81
C LEU A 12 9.44 28.07 13.70
N ASN A 13 8.89 28.18 14.91
CA ASN A 13 9.37 29.12 15.92
C ASN A 13 10.16 28.36 17.00
N TYR A 14 11.48 28.54 17.02
CA TYR A 14 12.34 27.96 18.03
C TYR A 14 12.20 28.68 19.38
N LYS A 15 12.08 27.91 20.47
CA LYS A 15 12.07 28.44 21.83
C LYS A 15 13.07 27.67 22.69
N GLU A 16 13.96 28.38 23.38
CA GLU A 16 14.96 27.78 24.27
C GLU A 16 14.26 26.99 25.40
N GLY A 17 14.75 25.78 25.69
CA GLY A 17 14.10 24.83 26.60
C GLY A 17 13.81 25.37 28.02
N LYS A 18 14.60 26.34 28.50
CA LYS A 18 14.36 27.00 29.80
C LYS A 18 13.04 27.78 29.85
N ASN A 19 12.51 28.20 28.70
CA ASN A 19 11.25 28.92 28.56
C ASN A 19 10.08 28.03 28.09
N MET A 20 10.31 26.70 28.02
CA MET A 20 9.30 25.70 27.65
C MET A 20 8.66 25.14 28.93
N LEU A 21 7.76 25.94 29.53
CA LEU A 21 7.13 25.64 30.83
C LEU A 21 6.23 24.39 30.81
N ILE A 22 5.76 24.00 29.62
CA ILE A 22 4.94 22.81 29.37
C ILE A 22 5.53 22.18 28.11
N SER A 23 6.05 20.96 28.23
CA SER A 23 6.45 20.19 27.05
C SER A 23 5.22 19.92 26.19
N ASP A 24 5.43 19.87 24.87
CA ASP A 24 4.39 19.70 23.89
C ASP A 24 3.54 18.44 24.16
N GLN A 25 2.29 18.63 24.58
CA GLN A 25 1.32 17.55 24.78
C GLN A 25 0.56 17.20 23.48
N LEU A 26 0.99 17.69 22.30
CA LEU A 26 0.37 17.36 21.01
C LEU A 26 0.34 15.86 20.70
N SER A 27 1.08 15.02 21.44
CA SER A 27 0.99 13.57 21.34
C SER A 27 -0.27 12.96 21.97
N ARG A 28 -1.05 13.67 22.80
CA ARG A 28 -2.10 13.06 23.64
C ARG A 28 -3.52 13.61 23.47
N ALA A 29 -3.76 14.53 22.54
CA ALA A 29 -5.12 14.93 22.16
C ALA A 29 -5.63 14.02 21.03
N TYR A 30 -6.04 12.79 21.38
CA TYR A 30 -6.75 11.92 20.44
C TYR A 30 -8.09 12.57 20.10
N LEU A 31 -8.21 13.18 18.92
CA LEU A 31 -9.51 13.50 18.35
C LEU A 31 -10.21 12.16 18.08
N LYS A 32 -11.45 12.01 18.54
CA LYS A 32 -12.31 10.91 18.10
C LYS A 32 -12.45 11.04 16.59
N GLU A 33 -11.72 10.21 15.85
CA GLU A 33 -11.76 10.18 14.40
C GLU A 33 -13.20 9.86 13.97
N LYS A 34 -13.92 10.90 13.52
CA LYS A 34 -15.02 10.70 12.57
C LYS A 34 -14.40 10.11 11.32
N ASN A 35 -15.05 9.10 10.73
CA ASN A 35 -14.99 8.44 9.39
C ASN A 35 -14.19 9.06 8.21
N VAL A 36 -13.29 10.01 8.41
CA VAL A 36 -12.44 10.67 7.41
C VAL A 36 -11.30 9.74 6.97
N VAL A 37 -10.95 8.76 7.79
CA VAL A 37 -9.91 7.77 7.48
C VAL A 37 -10.28 6.99 6.21
N ASP A 38 -11.54 6.57 6.05
CA ASP A 38 -11.96 5.80 4.88
C ASP A 38 -11.93 6.65 3.59
N GLU A 39 -12.46 7.88 3.62
CA GLU A 39 -12.43 8.76 2.44
C GLU A 39 -11.00 9.16 2.03
N GLN A 40 -10.11 9.33 3.01
CA GLN A 40 -8.73 9.70 2.75
C GLN A 40 -7.95 8.51 2.16
N ILE A 41 -8.16 7.31 2.69
CA ILE A 41 -7.56 6.07 2.16
C ILE A 41 -8.04 5.80 0.73
N GLU A 42 -9.34 5.95 0.44
CA GLU A 42 -9.87 5.78 -0.90
C GLU A 42 -9.24 6.77 -1.89
N LYS A 43 -9.13 8.05 -1.52
CA LYS A 43 -8.46 9.08 -2.34
C LYS A 43 -7.00 8.74 -2.59
N ASP A 44 -6.29 8.24 -1.59
CA ASP A 44 -4.88 7.86 -1.73
C ASP A 44 -4.71 6.65 -2.65
N ILE A 45 -5.59 5.64 -2.57
CA ILE A 45 -5.61 4.49 -3.49
C ILE A 45 -5.90 4.94 -4.93
N HIS A 46 -6.86 5.84 -5.12
CA HIS A 46 -7.17 6.40 -6.44
C HIS A 46 -5.98 7.17 -7.03
N GLN A 47 -5.29 7.99 -6.24
CA GLN A 47 -4.09 8.71 -6.68
C GLN A 47 -2.95 7.75 -7.08
N ILE A 48 -2.78 6.63 -6.36
CA ILE A 48 -1.80 5.61 -6.73
C ILE A 48 -2.17 4.96 -8.08
N ARG A 49 -3.46 4.67 -8.30
CA ARG A 49 -3.93 4.10 -9.57
C ARG A 49 -3.73 5.07 -10.74
N ASP A 50 -4.04 6.34 -10.54
CA ASP A 50 -3.90 7.39 -11.56
C ASP A 50 -2.42 7.69 -11.89
N SER A 51 -1.50 7.34 -10.98
CA SER A 51 -0.05 7.44 -11.24
C SER A 51 0.49 6.37 -12.18
N TRP A 52 -0.29 5.35 -12.51
CA TRP A 52 0.14 4.30 -13.44
C TRP A 52 0.14 4.84 -14.87
N ASN A 53 1.25 4.68 -15.59
CA ASN A 53 1.36 5.02 -17.02
C ASN A 53 0.61 4.02 -17.94
N VAL A 54 -0.58 3.57 -17.53
CA VAL A 54 -1.39 2.59 -18.26
C VAL A 54 -2.76 3.19 -18.52
N LYS A 55 -3.21 3.16 -19.78
CA LYS A 55 -4.56 3.62 -20.15
C LYS A 55 -5.62 2.73 -19.50
N ASP A 56 -6.71 3.31 -19.00
CA ASP A 56 -7.79 2.59 -18.30
C ASP A 56 -8.33 1.35 -19.03
N TYR A 57 -8.46 1.42 -20.36
CA TYR A 57 -8.95 0.29 -21.14
C TYR A 57 -7.99 -0.91 -21.09
N LYS A 58 -6.67 -0.65 -21.04
CA LYS A 58 -5.67 -1.72 -20.92
C LYS A 58 -5.70 -2.33 -19.53
N LEU A 59 -5.89 -1.52 -18.48
CA LEU A 59 -6.04 -2.05 -17.12
C LEU A 59 -7.25 -2.98 -17.03
N LYS A 60 -8.40 -2.57 -17.58
CA LYS A 60 -9.59 -3.43 -17.64
C LYS A 60 -9.36 -4.72 -18.44
N GLN A 61 -8.59 -4.64 -19.53
CA GLN A 61 -8.23 -5.83 -20.30
C GLN A 61 -7.35 -6.78 -19.49
N ILE A 62 -6.33 -6.26 -18.80
CA ILE A 62 -5.46 -7.05 -17.92
C ILE A 62 -6.31 -7.68 -16.80
N GLU A 63 -7.16 -6.91 -16.13
CA GLU A 63 -8.08 -7.43 -15.11
C GLU A 63 -8.96 -8.58 -15.63
N ALA A 64 -9.49 -8.46 -16.85
CA ALA A 64 -10.31 -9.49 -17.48
C ALA A 64 -9.51 -10.77 -17.79
N GLU A 65 -8.31 -10.63 -18.35
CA GLU A 65 -7.44 -11.77 -18.67
C GLU A 65 -6.89 -12.43 -17.40
N THR A 66 -6.50 -11.66 -16.39
CA THR A 66 -6.09 -12.17 -15.06
C THR A 66 -7.25 -12.90 -14.36
N SER A 67 -8.50 -12.50 -14.61
CA SER A 67 -9.68 -13.20 -14.08
C SER A 67 -9.94 -14.54 -14.76
N ARG A 68 -9.52 -14.69 -16.02
CA ARG A 68 -9.67 -15.92 -16.81
C ARG A 68 -8.53 -16.91 -16.56
N ASP A 69 -7.34 -16.42 -16.23
CA ASP A 69 -6.17 -17.24 -15.98
C ASP A 69 -6.29 -18.00 -14.65
N ILE A 70 -6.29 -19.33 -14.74
CA ILE A 70 -6.47 -20.22 -13.60
C ILE A 70 -5.28 -20.16 -12.62
N ASP A 71 -4.06 -19.93 -13.13
CA ASP A 71 -2.87 -19.85 -12.29
C ASP A 71 -2.89 -18.53 -11.49
N MET A 72 -3.35 -17.43 -12.11
CA MET A 72 -3.52 -16.16 -11.40
C MET A 72 -4.64 -16.23 -10.35
N GLN A 73 -5.73 -16.94 -10.62
CA GLN A 73 -6.79 -17.16 -9.62
C GLN A 73 -6.29 -18.00 -8.44
N ASP A 74 -5.51 -19.05 -8.71
CA ASP A 74 -4.92 -19.86 -7.65
C ASP A 74 -3.88 -19.05 -6.85
N LEU A 75 -3.06 -18.23 -7.51
CA LEU A 75 -2.13 -17.31 -6.83
C LEU A 75 -2.88 -16.32 -5.93
N LYS A 76 -3.99 -15.75 -6.42
CA LYS A 76 -4.85 -14.85 -5.64
C LYS A 76 -5.35 -15.50 -4.36
N LYS A 77 -5.78 -16.76 -4.43
CA LYS A 77 -6.18 -17.54 -3.25
C LYS A 77 -5.02 -17.73 -2.27
N GLN A 78 -3.84 -18.08 -2.77
CA GLN A 78 -2.66 -18.24 -1.91
C GLN A 78 -2.23 -16.93 -1.23
N ILE A 79 -2.40 -15.78 -1.88
CA ILE A 79 -2.12 -14.48 -1.24
C ILE A 79 -3.14 -14.17 -0.14
N LEU A 80 -4.42 -14.53 -0.32
CA LEU A 80 -5.49 -14.28 0.66
C LEU A 80 -5.49 -15.29 1.83
N GLU A 81 -5.27 -16.56 1.55
CA GLU A 81 -5.30 -17.66 2.53
C GLU A 81 -3.92 -17.91 3.17
N GLY A 82 -2.86 -17.40 2.55
CA GLY A 82 -1.47 -17.62 2.93
C GLY A 82 -0.78 -18.70 2.09
N PHE A 83 0.52 -18.54 1.91
CA PHE A 83 1.35 -19.53 1.21
C PHE A 83 1.69 -20.71 2.14
N PRO A 84 1.78 -21.94 1.61
CA PRO A 84 2.17 -23.11 2.40
C PRO A 84 3.64 -23.03 2.83
N ALA A 85 3.99 -23.68 3.94
CA ALA A 85 5.35 -23.67 4.48
C ALA A 85 6.42 -24.24 3.53
N LYS A 86 6.03 -25.04 2.53
CA LYS A 86 6.95 -25.66 1.57
C LYS A 86 6.50 -25.37 0.15
N ARG A 87 7.44 -24.90 -0.67
CA ARG A 87 7.26 -24.67 -2.12
C ARG A 87 6.70 -25.90 -2.86
N ASN A 88 7.07 -27.11 -2.46
CA ASN A 88 6.59 -28.35 -3.10
C ASN A 88 5.08 -28.59 -2.95
N ASN A 89 4.43 -27.91 -2.00
CA ASN A 89 2.97 -28.00 -1.83
C ASN A 89 2.22 -27.05 -2.77
N LEU A 90 2.92 -26.14 -3.46
CA LEU A 90 2.35 -25.32 -4.53
C LEU A 90 2.46 -26.00 -5.88
N ARG A 91 1.53 -25.66 -6.77
CA ARG A 91 1.62 -26.00 -8.20
C ARG A 91 2.91 -25.43 -8.79
N ARG A 92 3.53 -26.17 -9.73
CA ARG A 92 4.80 -25.78 -10.36
C ARG A 92 4.76 -24.38 -10.96
N ASN A 93 3.63 -23.97 -11.53
CA ASN A 93 3.45 -22.65 -12.14
C ASN A 93 3.50 -21.52 -11.11
N LEU A 94 3.21 -21.80 -9.84
CA LEU A 94 3.23 -20.82 -8.75
C LEU A 94 4.56 -20.74 -8.00
N HIS A 95 5.51 -21.60 -8.35
CA HIS A 95 6.80 -21.70 -7.67
C HIS A 95 7.64 -20.44 -7.79
N GLU A 96 7.53 -19.72 -8.90
CA GLU A 96 8.23 -18.46 -9.14
C GLU A 96 7.78 -17.38 -8.14
N PHE A 97 6.49 -17.37 -7.82
CA PHE A 97 5.89 -16.40 -6.91
C PHE A 97 6.17 -16.69 -5.43
N PHE A 98 6.59 -17.92 -5.08
CA PHE A 98 6.87 -18.32 -3.70
C PHE A 98 7.97 -17.45 -3.06
N THR A 99 9.03 -17.16 -3.81
CA THR A 99 10.18 -16.37 -3.35
C THR A 99 9.79 -14.93 -3.00
N ASN A 100 8.82 -14.36 -3.71
CA ASN A 100 8.37 -12.99 -3.54
C ASN A 100 6.98 -12.90 -2.88
N SER A 101 6.53 -13.95 -2.22
CA SER A 101 5.18 -14.04 -1.65
C SER A 101 4.85 -12.89 -0.70
N GLU A 102 5.81 -12.44 0.11
CA GLU A 102 5.66 -11.29 1.02
C GLU A 102 5.58 -9.93 0.30
N GLU A 103 6.01 -9.86 -0.95
CA GLU A 103 6.00 -8.64 -1.77
C GLU A 103 4.77 -8.57 -2.69
N LEU A 104 3.92 -9.59 -2.67
CA LEU A 104 2.70 -9.64 -3.48
C LEU A 104 1.54 -9.05 -2.70
N SER A 105 0.78 -8.22 -3.39
CA SER A 105 -0.42 -7.57 -2.89
C SER A 105 -1.54 -7.64 -3.93
N ILE A 106 -2.78 -7.59 -3.48
CA ILE A 106 -3.94 -7.58 -4.36
C ILE A 106 -4.57 -6.18 -4.32
N GLN A 107 -4.74 -5.57 -5.50
CA GLN A 107 -5.57 -4.38 -5.66
C GLN A 107 -6.69 -4.69 -6.65
N GLY A 108 -7.91 -4.83 -6.12
CA GLY A 108 -9.07 -5.27 -6.91
C GLY A 108 -8.88 -6.67 -7.49
N ASN A 109 -8.69 -6.76 -8.82
CA ASN A 109 -8.41 -8.00 -9.55
C ASN A 109 -6.98 -8.10 -10.08
N LEU A 110 -6.10 -7.17 -9.72
CA LEU A 110 -4.70 -7.18 -10.11
C LEU A 110 -3.83 -7.68 -8.96
N ILE A 111 -2.84 -8.49 -9.31
CA ILE A 111 -1.76 -8.90 -8.41
C ILE A 111 -0.58 -7.99 -8.69
N LEU A 112 -0.16 -7.24 -7.67
CA LEU A 112 0.93 -6.29 -7.76
C LEU A 112 2.11 -6.77 -6.92
N LYS A 113 3.30 -6.71 -7.51
CA LYS A 113 4.56 -6.92 -6.79
C LYS A 113 5.13 -5.57 -6.37
N VAL A 114 5.37 -5.39 -5.08
CA VAL A 114 6.03 -4.19 -4.56
C VAL A 114 7.50 -4.23 -4.95
N GLN A 115 7.97 -3.17 -5.60
CA GLN A 115 9.41 -2.99 -5.85
C GLN A 115 10.05 -2.34 -4.63
N ARG A 116 11.01 -3.03 -4.00
CA ARG A 116 11.91 -2.41 -3.02
C ARG A 116 12.94 -1.56 -3.78
N LEU A 117 12.97 -0.27 -3.49
CA LEU A 117 13.96 0.70 -4.00
C LEU A 117 15.32 0.50 -3.34
#